data_AF-A0A928JIX4-F1
#
_entry.id   AF-A0A928JIX4-F1
#
_cell.length_a   1.000
_cell.length_b   1.000
_cell.length_c   1.000
_cell.angle_alpha   90.00
_cell.angle_beta   90.00
_cell.angle_gamma   90.00
#
_symmetry.space_group_name_H-M   'P 1'
#
loop_
_entity.id
_entity.type
_entity.pdbx_description
1 polymer ?
#
loop_
_entity_poly.entity_id
_entity_poly.type
_entity_poly.pdbx_seq_one_letter_code
_entity_poly.pdbx_strand_id
1 'polypeptide(L)'
;MKRCEYCAKEISYHEMYCCEECEKSATEYFTKRAKLQKLISVSNILGTCLIGVGIFVFAMQNFAGAMMVAAGGFIVGLLTLLIPCPTDNMISKNKLQKAVKNVRLFGIILLVFACAALIFAFFKM
;
A
#
# COMPACT_ATOMS: atom_id res chain seq x y z
N MET A 1 14.32 18.65 -18.60
CA MET A 1 14.76 18.57 -17.20
C MET A 1 14.40 17.19 -16.64
N LYS A 2 15.36 16.27 -16.50
CA LYS A 2 15.12 14.97 -15.85
C LYS A 2 15.22 15.13 -14.34
N ARG A 3 14.60 14.21 -13.62
CA ARG A 3 14.35 14.29 -12.19
C ARG A 3 14.68 12.94 -11.58
N CYS A 4 15.56 12.91 -10.58
CA CYS A 4 16.04 11.67 -9.96
C CYS A 4 14.86 10.84 -9.43
N GLU A 5 14.82 9.54 -9.79
CA GLU A 5 13.72 8.63 -9.43
C GLU A 5 13.58 8.41 -7.93
N TYR A 6 14.70 8.49 -7.19
CA TYR A 6 14.75 8.31 -5.73
C TYR A 6 14.50 9.62 -4.96
N CYS A 7 15.41 10.60 -5.09
CA CYS A 7 15.43 11.82 -4.26
C CYS A 7 14.72 13.04 -4.84
N ALA A 8 14.16 12.93 -6.04
CA ALA A 8 13.47 14.03 -6.67
C ALA A 8 14.27 15.32 -6.96
N LYS A 9 15.60 15.31 -6.85
CA LYS A 9 16.45 16.40 -7.33
C LYS A 9 16.45 16.47 -8.87
N GLU A 10 16.67 17.66 -9.41
CA GLU A 10 16.88 17.84 -10.86
C GLU A 10 18.27 17.32 -11.23
N ILE A 11 18.33 16.59 -12.33
CA ILE A 11 19.55 15.90 -12.82
C ILE A 11 19.77 16.25 -14.28
N SER A 12 21.05 16.26 -14.67
CA SER A 12 21.47 16.39 -16.06
C SER A 12 20.90 15.24 -16.91
N TYR A 13 20.67 15.48 -18.20
CA TYR A 13 19.87 14.64 -19.10
C TYR A 13 20.35 13.18 -19.25
N HIS A 14 21.58 12.89 -18.80
CA HIS A 14 22.29 11.63 -18.97
C HIS A 14 22.24 10.66 -17.77
N GLU A 15 21.96 11.10 -16.54
CA GLU A 15 22.03 10.25 -15.35
C GLU A 15 20.63 9.91 -14.82
N MET A 16 20.36 8.66 -14.41
CA MET A 16 19.07 8.25 -13.81
C MET A 16 18.97 8.58 -12.31
N TYR A 17 20.10 8.67 -11.62
CA TYR A 17 20.20 8.91 -10.17
C TYR A 17 21.08 10.13 -9.89
N CYS A 18 20.83 10.80 -8.76
CA CYS A 18 21.54 12.03 -8.39
C CYS A 18 22.92 11.75 -7.75
N CYS A 19 23.12 10.56 -7.17
CA CYS A 19 24.33 10.09 -6.50
C CYS A 19 24.34 8.54 -6.49
N GLU A 20 25.51 7.90 -6.37
CA GLU A 20 25.64 6.43 -6.23
C GLU A 20 24.88 5.87 -5.03
N GLU A 21 24.79 6.61 -3.92
CA GLU A 21 23.99 6.22 -2.74
C GLU A 21 22.49 6.11 -3.03
N CYS A 22 21.97 6.98 -3.92
CA CYS A 22 20.57 6.94 -4.35
C CYS A 22 20.32 5.72 -5.24
N GLU A 23 21.27 5.37 -6.09
CA GLU A 23 21.20 4.19 -6.95
C GLU A 23 21.25 2.91 -6.12
N LYS A 24 22.19 2.81 -5.17
CA LYS A 24 22.32 1.64 -4.29
C LYS A 24 21.07 1.43 -3.44
N SER A 25 20.53 2.51 -2.86
CA SER A 25 19.31 2.48 -2.04
C SER A 25 18.07 2.11 -2.86
N ALA A 26 17.94 2.64 -4.07
CA ALA A 26 16.85 2.29 -4.99
C ALA A 26 16.96 0.83 -5.43
N THR A 27 18.16 0.37 -5.81
CA THR A 27 18.40 -1.00 -6.28
C THR A 27 18.13 -2.02 -5.18
N GLU A 28 18.55 -1.76 -3.94
CA GLU A 28 18.25 -2.64 -2.80
C GLU A 28 16.73 -2.69 -2.53
N TYR A 29 16.05 -1.55 -2.63
CA TYR A 29 14.59 -1.47 -2.51
C TYR A 29 13.87 -2.28 -3.59
N PHE A 30 14.25 -2.10 -4.86
CA PHE A 30 13.67 -2.82 -5.98
C PHE A 30 13.96 -4.32 -5.91
N THR A 31 15.15 -4.72 -5.45
CA THR A 31 15.50 -6.15 -5.30
C THR A 31 14.65 -6.82 -4.22
N LYS A 32 14.47 -6.16 -3.06
CA LYS A 32 13.59 -6.64 -1.98
C LYS A 32 12.13 -6.65 -2.44
N ARG A 33 11.69 -5.61 -3.14
CA ARG A 33 10.36 -5.50 -3.73
C ARG A 33 10.10 -6.62 -4.72
N ALA A 34 10.99 -6.90 -5.66
CA ALA A 34 10.78 -7.91 -6.70
C ALA A 34 10.55 -9.32 -6.10
N LYS A 35 11.29 -9.68 -5.04
CA LYS A 35 11.09 -10.95 -4.31
C LYS A 35 9.72 -11.01 -3.61
N LEU A 36 9.29 -9.90 -3.00
CA LEU A 36 8.07 -9.84 -2.20
C LEU A 36 6.82 -9.46 -3.03
N GLN A 37 7.00 -8.93 -4.25
CA GLN A 37 5.92 -8.39 -5.09
C GLN A 37 4.88 -9.46 -5.43
N LYS A 38 5.31 -10.70 -5.68
CA LYS A 38 4.37 -11.81 -5.91
C LYS A 38 3.49 -12.08 -4.69
N LEU A 39 4.09 -12.16 -3.50
CA LEU A 39 3.36 -12.40 -2.24
C LEU A 39 2.43 -11.23 -1.89
N ILE A 40 2.91 -10.00 -2.07
CA ILE A 40 2.12 -8.78 -1.84
C ILE A 40 0.95 -8.72 -2.82
N SER A 41 1.17 -9.01 -4.11
CA SER A 41 0.09 -9.00 -5.10
C SER A 41 -0.98 -10.03 -4.78
N VAL A 42 -0.59 -11.27 -4.46
CA VAL A 42 -1.52 -12.35 -4.10
C VAL A 42 -2.33 -12.01 -2.85
N SER A 43 -1.66 -11.58 -1.78
CA SER A 43 -2.33 -11.19 -0.53
C SER A 43 -3.25 -9.98 -0.69
N ASN A 44 -2.88 -9.00 -1.52
CA ASN A 44 -3.70 -7.83 -1.78
C ASN A 44 -4.96 -8.19 -2.59
N ILE A 45 -4.84 -9.08 -3.58
CA ILE A 45 -5.99 -9.62 -4.33
C ILE A 45 -6.90 -10.39 -3.36
N LEU A 46 -6.34 -11.32 -2.56
CA LEU A 46 -7.12 -12.10 -1.59
C LEU A 46 -7.85 -11.21 -0.58
N GLY A 47 -7.15 -10.22 -0.03
CA GLY A 47 -7.70 -9.29 0.95
C GLY A 47 -8.78 -8.39 0.34
N THR A 48 -8.59 -7.90 -0.88
CA THR A 48 -9.61 -7.11 -1.60
C THR A 48 -10.85 -7.95 -1.91
N CYS A 49 -10.68 -9.21 -2.29
CA CYS A 49 -11.80 -10.16 -2.44
C CYS A 49 -12.52 -10.38 -1.11
N LEU A 50 -11.78 -10.57 -0.02
CA LEU A 50 -12.35 -10.78 1.32
C LEU A 50 -13.17 -9.56 1.78
N ILE A 51 -12.67 -8.35 1.52
CA ILE A 51 -13.37 -7.10 1.80
C ILE A 51 -14.64 -7.01 0.93
N GLY A 52 -14.55 -7.32 -0.37
CA GLY A 52 -15.70 -7.29 -1.27
C GLY A 52 -16.83 -8.25 -0.84
N VAL A 53 -16.47 -9.50 -0.51
CA VAL A 53 -17.41 -10.49 0.03
C VAL A 53 -17.93 -10.03 1.40
N GLY A 54 -17.07 -9.47 2.25
CA GLY A 54 -17.45 -8.94 3.55
C GLY A 54 -18.47 -7.81 3.48
N ILE A 55 -18.34 -6.90 2.50
CA ILE A 55 -19.33 -5.83 2.25
C ILE A 55 -20.67 -6.42 1.80
N PHE A 56 -20.64 -7.45 0.95
CA PHE A 56 -21.85 -8.13 0.51
C PHE A 56 -22.55 -8.84 1.69
N VAL A 57 -21.79 -9.54 2.54
CA VAL A 57 -22.30 -10.18 3.75
C VAL A 57 -22.76 -9.15 4.78
N PHE A 58 -22.15 -7.97 4.84
CA PHE A 58 -22.57 -6.88 5.72
C PHE A 58 -24.00 -6.43 5.44
N ALA A 59 -24.42 -6.40 4.17
CA ALA A 59 -25.78 -6.07 3.79
C ALA A 59 -26.84 -7.08 4.30
N MET A 60 -26.46 -8.35 4.48
CA MET A 60 -27.35 -9.41 4.95
C MET A 60 -27.24 -9.62 6.47
N GLN A 61 -26.02 -9.60 7.01
CA GLN A 61 -25.69 -9.86 8.40
C GLN A 61 -24.56 -8.92 8.86
N ASN A 62 -24.96 -7.79 9.46
CA ASN A 62 -24.07 -6.69 9.85
C ASN A 62 -22.85 -7.14 10.68
N PHE A 63 -23.03 -8.08 11.60
CA PHE A 63 -21.95 -8.51 12.51
C PHE A 63 -20.88 -9.35 11.82
N ALA A 64 -21.29 -10.38 11.08
CA ALA A 64 -20.37 -11.27 10.36
C ALA A 64 -19.64 -10.53 9.23
N GLY A 65 -20.34 -9.67 8.50
CA GLY A 65 -19.76 -8.85 7.44
C GLY A 65 -18.72 -7.87 7.95
N ALA A 66 -18.98 -7.19 9.08
CA ALA A 66 -18.02 -6.24 9.66
C ALA A 66 -16.72 -6.91 10.12
N MET A 67 -16.81 -8.11 10.70
CA MET A 67 -15.63 -8.88 11.11
C MET A 67 -14.78 -9.31 9.90
N MET A 68 -15.41 -9.73 8.80
CA MET A 68 -14.70 -10.09 7.57
C MET A 68 -14.02 -8.87 6.93
N VAL A 69 -14.72 -7.74 6.83
CA VAL A 69 -14.15 -6.49 6.28
C VAL A 69 -13.00 -5.99 7.15
N ALA A 70 -13.14 -6.05 8.48
CA ALA A 70 -12.08 -5.67 9.40
C ALA A 70 -10.86 -6.57 9.28
N ALA A 71 -11.03 -7.90 9.28
CA ALA A 71 -9.93 -8.84 9.13
C ALA A 71 -9.18 -8.64 7.80
N GLY A 72 -9.90 -8.49 6.69
CA GLY A 72 -9.31 -8.19 5.38
C GLY A 72 -8.60 -6.84 5.36
N GLY A 73 -9.22 -5.81 5.94
CA GLY A 73 -8.66 -4.46 6.03
C GLY A 73 -7.39 -4.39 6.88
N PHE A 74 -7.32 -5.14 7.99
CA PHE A 74 -6.12 -5.24 8.80
C PHE A 74 -4.99 -5.95 8.07
N ILE A 75 -5.25 -7.09 7.41
CA ILE A 75 -4.23 -7.84 6.67
C ILE A 75 -3.65 -6.96 5.55
N VAL A 76 -4.51 -6.35 4.74
CA VAL A 76 -4.06 -5.49 3.61
C VAL A 76 -3.42 -4.20 4.12
N GLY A 77 -3.99 -3.58 5.16
CA GLY A 77 -3.50 -2.33 5.74
C GLY A 77 -2.10 -2.49 6.35
N LEU A 78 -1.88 -3.53 7.16
CA LEU A 78 -0.56 -3.86 7.72
C LEU A 78 0.47 -4.17 6.65
N LEU A 79 0.11 -4.98 5.65
CA LEU A 79 1.03 -5.33 4.56
C LEU A 79 1.47 -4.09 3.77
N THR A 80 0.51 -3.22 3.44
CA THR A 80 0.76 -1.99 2.68
C THR A 80 1.60 -0.98 3.47
N LEU A 81 1.47 -0.99 4.80
CA LEU A 81 2.25 -0.13 5.70
C LEU A 81 3.70 -0.63 5.85
N LEU A 82 3.90 -1.94 5.97
CA LEU A 82 5.22 -2.57 6.11
C LEU A 82 6.03 -2.50 4.80
N ILE A 83 5.40 -2.83 3.67
CA ILE A 83 6.04 -2.84 2.35
C ILE A 83 5.23 -1.97 1.39
N PRO A 84 5.48 -0.66 1.35
CA PRO A 84 4.78 0.23 0.45
C PRO A 84 5.17 -0.08 -0.99
N CYS A 85 4.30 -0.73 -1.76
CA CYS A 85 4.52 -0.96 -3.19
C CYS A 85 3.91 0.20 -3.99
N PRO A 86 4.66 1.26 -4.35
CA PRO A 86 4.13 2.30 -5.22
C PRO A 86 3.88 1.72 -6.63
N THR A 87 2.71 2.00 -7.19
CA THR A 87 2.39 1.69 -8.59
C THR A 87 3.24 2.55 -9.52
N ASP A 88 3.53 2.04 -10.73
CA ASP A 88 4.42 2.72 -11.68
C ASP A 88 3.89 4.12 -12.08
N ASN A 89 2.57 4.30 -12.06
CA ASN A 89 1.89 5.58 -12.26
C ASN A 89 2.14 6.60 -11.13
N MET A 90 2.43 6.15 -9.90
CA MET A 90 2.81 7.02 -8.78
C MET A 90 4.31 7.32 -8.75
N ILE A 91 5.14 6.38 -9.24
CA ILE A 91 6.58 6.58 -9.38
C ILE A 91 6.86 7.66 -10.44
N SER A 92 6.18 7.60 -11.59
CA SER A 92 6.39 8.58 -12.68
C SER A 92 5.91 9.99 -12.34
N LYS A 93 4.86 10.13 -11.51
CA LYS A 93 4.29 11.44 -11.12
C LYS A 93 4.89 12.01 -9.83
N ASN A 94 5.09 11.20 -8.79
CA ASN A 94 5.48 11.67 -7.46
C ASN A 94 6.92 11.29 -7.06
N LYS A 95 7.60 10.42 -7.81
CA LYS A 95 8.93 9.86 -7.50
C LYS A 95 8.94 8.99 -6.23
N LEU A 96 9.92 8.10 -6.08
CA LEU A 96 9.92 7.02 -5.09
C LEU A 96 9.67 7.50 -3.65
N GLN A 97 10.34 8.56 -3.20
CA GLN A 97 10.23 9.02 -1.80
C GLN A 97 8.83 9.53 -1.42
N LYS A 98 8.18 10.31 -2.30
CA LYS A 98 6.80 10.77 -2.06
C LYS A 98 5.78 9.67 -2.34
N ALA A 99 6.03 8.81 -3.32
CA ALA A 99 5.16 7.68 -3.62
C ALA A 99 5.08 6.71 -2.43
N VAL A 100 6.22 6.37 -1.81
CA VAL A 100 6.27 5.56 -0.59
C VAL A 100 5.51 6.21 0.57
N LYS A 101 5.64 7.52 0.76
CA LYS A 101 4.91 8.26 1.80
C LYS A 101 3.40 8.22 1.57
N ASN A 102 2.95 8.40 0.34
CA ASN A 102 1.52 8.32 -0.01
C ASN A 102 0.97 6.91 0.21
N VAL A 103 1.70 5.87 -0.19
CA VAL A 103 1.26 4.47 0.02
C VAL A 103 1.14 4.14 1.51
N ARG A 104 2.08 4.62 2.34
CA ARG A 104 1.95 4.49 3.81
C ARG A 104 0.71 5.20 4.36
N LEU A 105 0.41 6.40 3.86
CA LEU A 105 -0.79 7.14 4.26
C LEU A 105 -2.06 6.37 3.91
N PHE A 106 -2.14 5.77 2.72
CA PHE A 106 -3.26 4.90 2.33
C PHE A 106 -3.41 3.70 3.27
N GLY A 107 -2.30 3.05 3.65
CA GLY A 107 -2.32 1.95 4.62
C GLY A 107 -2.88 2.36 5.99
N ILE A 108 -2.51 3.55 6.49
CA ILE A 108 -3.04 4.10 7.74
C ILE A 108 -4.54 4.35 7.63
N ILE A 109 -5.00 4.99 6.54
CA ILE A 109 -6.42 5.26 6.32
C ILE A 109 -7.23 3.95 6.29
N LEU A 110 -6.69 2.90 5.65
CA LEU A 110 -7.33 1.59 5.59
C LEU A 110 -7.46 0.94 6.98
N LEU A 111 -6.43 1.05 7.82
CA LEU A 111 -6.46 0.54 9.19
C LEU A 111 -7.48 1.29 10.06
N VAL A 112 -7.55 2.61 9.94
CA VAL A 112 -8.55 3.42 10.65
C VAL A 112 -9.96 3.00 10.23
N PHE A 113 -10.19 2.76 8.94
CA PHE A 113 -11.48 2.30 8.44
C PHE A 113 -11.84 0.90 8.97
N ALA A 114 -10.88 -0.02 9.02
CA ALA A 114 -11.06 -1.35 9.61
C ALA A 114 -11.40 -1.28 11.12
N CYS A 115 -10.71 -0.43 11.89
CA CYS A 115 -11.02 -0.18 13.29
C CYS A 115 -12.42 0.42 13.48
N ALA A 116 -12.79 1.40 12.65
CA ALA A 116 -14.12 2.00 12.70
C ALA A 116 -15.23 0.97 12.42
N ALA A 117 -15.02 0.08 11.45
CA ALA A 117 -15.95 -1.02 11.17
C ALA A 117 -16.10 -1.98 12.36
N LEU A 118 -15.03 -2.30 13.09
CA LEU A 118 -15.10 -3.09 14.32
C LEU A 118 -15.86 -2.37 15.43
N ILE A 119 -15.60 -1.09 15.65
CA ILE A 119 -16.30 -0.30 16.68
C ILE A 119 -17.80 -0.24 16.36
N PHE A 120 -18.16 -0.04 15.09
CA PHE A 120 -19.56 -0.01 14.66
C PHE A 120 -20.25 -1.38 14.84
N ALA A 121 -19.51 -2.48 14.62
CA ALA A 121 -20.00 -3.83 14.88
C ALA A 121 -20.25 -4.07 16.38
N PHE A 122 -19.34 -3.57 17.24
CA PHE A 122 -19.47 -3.68 18.70
C PHE A 122 -20.61 -2.83 19.27
N PHE A 123 -20.82 -1.61 18.76
CA PHE A 123 -21.90 -0.73 19.21
C PHE A 123 -23.29 -1.20 18.79
N LYS A 124 -23.38 -2.10 17.79
CA LYS A 124 -24.64 -2.61 17.25
C LYS A 124 -24.98 -4.02 17.77
N MET A 125 -24.13 -4.62 18.61
CA MET A 125 -24.49 -5.76 19.47
C MET A 125 -25.31 -5.28 20.66
#